data_AF-T0ZKD2-F1
#
_entry.id   AF-T0ZKD2-F1
#
_cell.length_a   1.000
_cell.length_b   1.000
_cell.length_c   1.000
_cell.angle_alpha   90.00
_cell.angle_beta   90.00
_cell.angle_gamma   90.00
#
_symmetry.space_group_name_H-M   'P 1'
#
loop_
_entity.id
_entity.type
_entity.pdbx_description
1 polymer ?
#
loop_
_entity_poly.entity_id
_entity_poly.type
_entity_poly.pdbx_seq_one_letter_code
_entity_poly.pdbx_strand_id
1 'polypeptide(L)'
;IVYSIPTLIVLVIINIIYVKTSIIGAIFLFLDMATIFAFAISLGFFLSTLSSDIVQSWAFSGLVSPLLTTIPPVYYPLSYIPLPFRYLAFISPTTYATLIAQNSAGFAHLSESTLIMYWLILIAITLIFAYLAMRRSRWRDV
;
A
#
# COMPACT_ATOMS: atom_id res chain seq x y z
N ILE A 1 -16.55 1.84 -14.00
CA ILE A 1 -17.17 0.56 -13.57
C ILE A 1 -17.37 -0.39 -14.74
N VAL A 2 -18.06 -0.01 -15.83
CA VAL A 2 -18.31 -0.89 -17.00
C VAL A 2 -17.02 -1.49 -17.58
N TYR A 3 -15.94 -0.70 -17.71
CA TYR A 3 -14.64 -1.17 -18.21
C TYR A 3 -13.86 -2.07 -17.22
N SER A 4 -14.24 -2.09 -15.94
CA SER A 4 -13.57 -2.87 -14.90
C SER A 4 -14.21 -4.25 -14.69
N ILE A 5 -15.44 -4.45 -15.18
CA ILE A 5 -16.19 -5.71 -15.01
C ILE A 5 -15.40 -6.91 -15.57
N PRO A 6 -14.84 -6.87 -16.80
CA PRO A 6 -14.08 -8.00 -17.33
C PRO A 6 -12.88 -8.37 -16.44
N THR A 7 -12.15 -7.37 -15.96
CA THR A 7 -11.00 -7.57 -15.06
C THR A 7 -11.43 -8.19 -13.73
N LEU A 8 -12.50 -7.69 -13.12
CA LEU A 8 -13.01 -8.22 -11.86
C LEU A 8 -13.46 -9.68 -12.01
N ILE A 9 -14.12 -10.02 -13.12
CA ILE A 9 -14.52 -11.41 -13.42
C ILE A 9 -13.27 -12.31 -13.48
N VAL A 10 -12.25 -11.91 -14.23
CA VAL A 10 -11.00 -12.67 -14.34
C VAL A 10 -10.33 -12.86 -12.97
N LEU A 11 -10.26 -11.80 -12.16
CA LEU A 11 -9.67 -11.88 -10.82
C LEU A 11 -10.45 -12.81 -9.89
N VAL A 12 -11.78 -12.81 -9.96
CA VAL A 12 -12.63 -13.73 -9.19
C VAL A 12 -12.41 -15.18 -9.63
N ILE A 13 -12.34 -15.44 -10.93
CA ILE A 13 -12.06 -16.78 -11.47
C ILE A 13 -10.69 -17.29 -10.98
N ILE A 14 -9.66 -16.46 -11.08
CA ILE A 14 -8.31 -16.78 -10.60
C ILE A 14 -8.33 -17.06 -9.09
N ASN A 15 -9.06 -16.25 -8.31
CA ASN A 15 -9.18 -16.46 -6.87
C ASN A 15 -9.81 -17.83 -6.54
N ILE A 16 -10.89 -18.20 -7.22
CA ILE A 16 -11.58 -19.49 -7.00
C ILE A 16 -10.67 -20.68 -7.34
N ILE A 17 -9.91 -20.60 -8.43
CA ILE A 17 -9.10 -21.73 -8.92
C ILE A 17 -7.80 -21.87 -8.11
N TYR A 18 -7.08 -20.77 -7.90
CA TYR A 18 -5.69 -20.81 -7.42
C TYR A 18 -5.52 -20.36 -5.96
N VAL A 19 -6.12 -19.24 -5.58
CA VAL A 19 -5.83 -18.60 -4.28
C VAL A 19 -6.69 -19.16 -3.16
N LYS A 20 -7.97 -19.45 -3.43
CA LYS A 20 -8.95 -19.99 -2.50
C LYS A 20 -9.04 -19.18 -1.20
N THR A 21 -9.08 -17.86 -1.34
CA THR A 21 -9.10 -16.94 -0.20
C THR A 21 -10.38 -17.12 0.61
N SER A 22 -10.25 -17.17 1.94
CA SER A 22 -11.41 -17.20 2.83
C SER A 22 -12.17 -15.86 2.80
N ILE A 23 -13.44 -15.86 3.19
CA ILE A 23 -14.25 -14.62 3.27
C ILE A 23 -13.56 -13.59 4.20
N ILE A 24 -12.99 -14.06 5.31
CA ILE A 24 -12.23 -13.21 6.25
C ILE A 24 -10.99 -12.64 5.58
N GLY A 25 -10.24 -13.47 4.84
CA GLY A 25 -9.08 -13.01 4.07
C GLY A 25 -9.44 -11.98 3.00
N ALA A 26 -10.60 -12.12 2.36
CA ALA A 26 -11.10 -11.14 1.39
C ALA A 26 -11.42 -9.78 2.04
N ILE A 27 -12.00 -9.78 3.25
CA ILE A 27 -12.24 -8.56 4.03
C ILE A 27 -10.91 -7.88 4.39
N PHE A 28 -9.91 -8.65 4.85
CA PHE A 28 -8.60 -8.11 5.17
C PHE A 28 -7.88 -7.54 3.94
N LEU A 29 -7.95 -8.22 2.80
CA LEU A 29 -7.43 -7.69 1.53
C LEU A 29 -8.11 -6.36 1.15
N PHE A 30 -9.43 -6.29 1.27
CA PHE A 30 -10.17 -5.07 0.97
C PHE A 30 -9.75 -3.91 1.90
N LEU A 31 -9.66 -4.16 3.21
CA LEU A 31 -9.23 -3.16 4.18
C LEU A 31 -7.78 -2.72 3.93
N ASP A 32 -6.91 -3.64 3.53
CA ASP A 32 -5.50 -3.36 3.26
C ASP A 32 -5.37 -2.47 2.03
N MET A 33 -6.08 -2.83 0.95
CA MET A 33 -6.20 -2.01 -0.26
C MET A 33 -6.76 -0.62 0.03
N ALA A 34 -7.80 -0.51 0.86
CA ALA A 34 -8.38 0.77 1.25
C ALA A 34 -7.37 1.63 2.04
N THR A 35 -6.60 1.00 2.94
CA THR A 35 -5.61 1.70 3.78
C THR A 35 -4.43 2.20 2.95
N ILE A 36 -3.86 1.35 2.09
CA ILE A 36 -2.74 1.77 1.23
C ILE A 36 -3.18 2.81 0.20
N PHE A 37 -4.43 2.74 -0.26
CA PHE A 37 -5.01 3.77 -1.12
C PHE A 37 -5.16 5.10 -0.37
N ALA A 38 -5.65 5.09 0.87
CA ALA A 38 -5.72 6.29 1.70
C ALA A 38 -4.33 6.89 1.98
N PHE A 39 -3.32 6.05 2.20
CA PHE A 39 -1.93 6.48 2.30
C PHE A 39 -1.45 7.15 1.00
N ALA A 40 -1.68 6.53 -0.16
CA ALA A 40 -1.28 7.07 -1.45
C ALA A 40 -1.93 8.43 -1.73
N ILE A 41 -3.22 8.58 -1.42
CA ILE A 41 -3.92 9.87 -1.51
C ILE A 41 -3.30 10.91 -0.59
N SER A 42 -3.07 10.55 0.68
CA SER A 42 -2.52 11.45 1.69
C SER A 42 -1.11 11.91 1.31
N LEU A 43 -0.27 11.00 0.82
CA LEU A 43 1.06 11.30 0.32
C LEU A 43 1.00 12.21 -0.93
N GLY A 44 0.10 11.90 -1.86
CA GLY A 44 -0.11 12.72 -3.06
C GLY A 44 -0.48 14.16 -2.73
N PHE A 45 -1.45 14.37 -1.82
CA PHE A 45 -1.80 15.70 -1.32
C PHE A 45 -0.66 16.38 -0.56
N PHE A 46 0.07 15.65 0.28
CA PHE A 46 1.22 16.20 0.97
C PHE A 46 2.27 16.70 -0.02
N LEU A 47 2.61 15.92 -1.05
CA LEU A 47 3.58 16.30 -2.06
C LEU A 47 3.09 17.46 -2.95
N SER A 48 1.79 17.53 -3.25
CA SER A 48 1.23 18.66 -3.99
C SER A 48 1.34 19.97 -3.21
N THR A 49 1.36 19.94 -1.87
CA THR A 49 1.62 21.14 -1.07
C THR A 49 3.06 21.63 -1.14
N LEU A 50 4.03 20.74 -1.42
CA LEU A 50 5.45 21.10 -1.58
C LEU A 50 5.78 21.56 -3.00
N SER A 51 4.97 21.16 -3.97
CA SER A 51 5.18 21.50 -5.37
C SER A 51 4.74 22.94 -5.66
N SER A 52 5.65 23.72 -6.25
CA SER A 52 5.36 25.10 -6.70
C SER A 52 4.67 25.12 -8.06
N ASP A 53 5.06 24.22 -8.96
CA ASP A 53 4.57 24.15 -10.34
C ASP A 53 3.97 22.79 -10.70
N ILE A 54 2.97 22.79 -11.59
CA ILE A 54 2.27 21.57 -12.02
C ILE A 54 3.24 20.51 -12.57
N VAL A 55 4.28 20.92 -13.30
CA VAL A 55 5.30 20.03 -13.88
C VAL A 55 6.10 19.31 -12.78
N GLN A 56 6.41 19.98 -11.67
CA GLN A 56 7.10 19.36 -10.54
C GLN A 56 6.20 18.33 -9.84
N SER A 57 4.90 18.60 -9.74
CA SER A 57 3.93 17.67 -9.15
C SER A 57 3.86 16.35 -9.93
N TRP A 58 3.88 16.42 -11.27
CA TRP A 58 3.96 15.25 -12.13
C TRP A 58 5.27 14.46 -11.93
N ALA A 59 6.40 15.15 -11.80
CA ALA A 59 7.70 14.51 -11.54
C ALA A 59 7.73 13.77 -10.19
N PHE A 60 7.12 14.34 -9.13
CA PHE A 60 7.00 13.68 -7.83
C PHE A 60 6.20 12.37 -7.92
N SER A 61 5.06 12.39 -8.63
CA SER A 61 4.25 11.18 -8.83
C SER A 61 5.04 10.08 -9.57
N GLY A 62 5.79 10.47 -10.61
CA GLY A 62 6.63 9.56 -11.39
C GLY A 62 7.79 8.93 -10.62
N LEU A 63 8.32 9.59 -9.59
CA LEU A 63 9.38 9.04 -8.73
C LEU A 63 8.83 8.18 -7.59
N VAL A 64 7.74 8.63 -6.96
CA VAL A 64 7.16 7.96 -5.79
C VAL A 64 6.59 6.60 -6.14
N SER A 65 5.94 6.47 -7.31
CA SER A 65 5.35 5.21 -7.75
C SER A 65 6.36 4.06 -7.82
N PRO A 66 7.45 4.12 -8.62
CA PRO A 66 8.44 3.04 -8.68
C PRO A 66 9.16 2.82 -7.35
N LEU A 67 9.45 3.87 -6.57
CA LEU A 67 10.08 3.72 -5.27
C LEU A 67 9.23 2.88 -4.30
N LEU A 68 7.91 3.07 -4.32
CA LEU A 68 6.98 2.35 -3.46
C LEU A 68 6.56 0.97 -4.01
N THR A 69 6.83 0.66 -5.28
CA THR A 69 6.46 -0.62 -5.89
C THR A 69 7.64 -1.56 -6.16
N THR A 70 8.83 -1.02 -6.45
CA THR A 70 9.98 -1.81 -6.91
C THR A 70 10.90 -2.23 -5.76
N ILE A 71 11.15 -1.34 -4.80
CA ILE A 71 11.97 -1.64 -3.62
C ILE A 71 11.23 -2.60 -2.66
N PRO A 72 9.92 -2.42 -2.43
CA PRO A 72 9.17 -3.27 -1.50
C PRO A 72 8.88 -4.63 -2.14
N PRO A 73 8.69 -5.69 -1.34
CA PRO A 73 8.48 -7.06 -1.83
C PRO A 73 7.06 -7.28 -2.38
N VAL A 74 6.54 -6.35 -3.20
CA VAL A 74 5.16 -6.38 -3.74
C VAL A 74 4.95 -7.60 -4.63
N TYR A 75 5.94 -7.89 -5.48
CA TYR A 75 5.83 -8.92 -6.52
C TYR A 75 6.60 -10.20 -6.21
N TYR A 76 7.32 -10.26 -5.09
CA TYR A 76 8.17 -11.39 -4.73
C TYR A 76 8.22 -11.62 -3.21
N PRO A 77 8.55 -12.83 -2.75
CA PRO A 77 8.64 -13.11 -1.31
C PRO A 77 9.75 -12.32 -0.61
N LEU A 78 9.49 -11.79 0.59
CA LEU A 78 10.48 -11.06 1.39
C LEU A 78 11.76 -11.88 1.67
N SER A 79 11.66 -13.21 1.67
CA SER A 79 12.78 -14.12 1.87
C SER A 79 13.88 -14.01 0.81
N TYR A 80 13.55 -13.51 -0.39
CA TYR A 80 14.53 -13.35 -1.48
C TYR A 80 15.46 -12.16 -1.28
N ILE A 81 15.12 -11.22 -0.38
CA ILE A 81 16.01 -10.11 -0.03
C ILE A 81 17.03 -10.62 0.99
N PRO A 82 18.34 -10.61 0.69
CA PRO A 82 19.37 -11.02 1.64
C PRO A 82 19.48 -10.02 2.79
N LEU A 83 19.93 -10.51 3.95
CA LEU A 83 20.32 -9.65 5.06
C LEU A 83 21.65 -8.95 4.71
N PRO A 84 21.84 -7.67 5.08
CA PRO A 84 20.97 -6.83 5.92
C PRO A 84 19.92 -6.01 5.14
N PHE A 85 19.93 -6.04 3.81
CA PHE A 85 19.09 -5.18 2.96
C PHE A 85 17.58 -5.36 3.20
N ARG A 86 17.17 -6.51 3.73
CA ARG A 86 15.79 -6.79 4.13
C ARG A 86 15.21 -5.73 5.09
N TYR A 87 16.02 -5.13 5.97
CA TYR A 87 15.54 -4.08 6.88
C TYR A 87 15.12 -2.81 6.15
N LEU A 88 15.77 -2.50 5.02
CA LEU A 88 15.41 -1.32 4.21
C LEU A 88 14.03 -1.47 3.57
N ALA A 89 13.60 -2.69 3.27
CA ALA A 89 12.26 -2.92 2.75
C ALA A 89 11.18 -2.45 3.72
N PHE A 90 11.39 -2.61 5.04
CA PHE A 90 10.44 -2.19 6.08
C PHE A 90 10.30 -0.66 6.26
N ILE A 91 11.11 0.13 5.56
CA ILE A 91 10.91 1.59 5.49
C ILE A 91 9.66 1.92 4.68
N SER A 92 9.34 1.11 3.67
CA SER A 92 8.18 1.36 2.83
C SER A 92 6.88 0.90 3.50
N PRO A 93 5.83 1.74 3.54
CA PRO A 93 4.51 1.32 4.01
C PRO A 93 3.91 0.20 3.15
N THR A 94 4.25 0.14 1.86
CA THR A 94 3.77 -0.92 0.95
C THR A 94 4.34 -2.30 1.29
N THR A 95 5.43 -2.38 2.06
CA THR A 95 5.94 -3.67 2.57
C THR A 95 4.97 -4.27 3.57
N TYR A 96 4.47 -3.47 4.53
CA TYR A 96 3.49 -3.93 5.51
C TYR A 96 2.19 -4.35 4.83
N ALA A 97 1.69 -3.53 3.90
CA ALA A 97 0.50 -3.85 3.12
C ALA A 97 0.66 -5.17 2.36
N THR A 98 1.78 -5.34 1.65
CA THR A 98 2.04 -6.58 0.92
C THR A 98 2.08 -7.81 1.83
N LEU A 99 2.74 -7.73 2.99
CA LEU A 99 2.82 -8.86 3.91
C LEU A 99 1.45 -9.22 4.49
N ILE A 100 0.60 -8.22 4.78
CA ILE A 100 -0.80 -8.42 5.19
C ILE A 100 -1.60 -9.10 4.07
N ALA A 101 -1.46 -8.63 2.83
CA ALA A 101 -2.14 -9.20 1.67
C ALA A 101 -1.70 -10.64 1.37
N GLN A 102 -0.39 -10.90 1.40
CA GLN A 102 0.16 -12.25 1.20
C GLN A 102 -0.30 -13.22 2.29
N ASN A 103 -0.39 -12.76 3.55
CA ASN A 103 -0.94 -13.55 4.64
C ASN A 103 -2.43 -13.88 4.42
N SER A 104 -3.20 -12.87 4.00
CA SER A 104 -4.64 -13.02 3.75
C SER A 104 -4.95 -13.91 2.55
N ALA A 105 -4.08 -13.89 1.54
CA ALA A 105 -4.15 -14.75 0.36
C ALA A 105 -3.59 -16.17 0.58
N GLY A 106 -2.99 -16.46 1.73
CA GLY A 106 -2.41 -17.77 2.06
C GLY A 106 -1.03 -18.03 1.44
N PHE A 107 -0.36 -17.01 0.90
CA PHE A 107 1.00 -17.12 0.36
C PHE A 107 2.09 -16.95 1.43
N ALA A 108 1.75 -16.31 2.55
CA ALA A 108 2.60 -16.17 3.72
C ALA A 108 1.83 -16.56 4.99
N HIS A 109 2.55 -16.96 6.04
CA HIS A 109 1.97 -17.24 7.35
C HIS A 109 2.66 -16.36 8.38
N LEU A 110 1.99 -15.28 8.78
CA LEU A 110 2.41 -14.40 9.86
C LEU A 110 1.80 -14.89 11.16
N SER A 111 2.52 -14.75 12.27
CA SER A 111 1.91 -14.89 13.59
C SER A 111 0.87 -13.78 13.81
N GLU A 112 -0.14 -14.05 14.64
CA GLU A 112 -1.19 -13.07 14.94
C GLU A 112 -0.61 -11.76 15.50
N SER A 113 0.41 -11.85 16.37
CA SER A 113 1.09 -10.68 16.93
C SER A 113 1.78 -9.85 15.86
N THR A 114 2.44 -10.48 14.90
CA THR A 114 3.10 -9.78 13.79
C THR A 114 2.08 -9.15 12.84
N LEU A 115 0.98 -9.84 12.56
CA LEU A 115 -0.09 -9.31 11.72
C LEU A 115 -0.70 -8.04 12.33
N ILE A 116 -1.01 -8.05 13.64
CA ILE A 116 -1.52 -6.88 14.35
C ILE A 116 -0.49 -5.73 14.32
N MET A 117 0.79 -6.03 14.56
CA MET A 117 1.85 -5.03 14.50
C MET A 117 1.93 -4.36 13.12
N TYR A 118 1.85 -5.12 12.03
CA TYR A 118 1.90 -4.57 10.68
C TYR A 118 0.70 -3.69 10.37
N TRP A 119 -0.50 -4.08 10.81
CA TRP A 119 -1.70 -3.25 10.72
C TRP A 119 -1.54 -1.93 11.48
N LEU A 120 -1.06 -1.98 12.72
CA LEU A 120 -0.84 -0.78 13.54
C LEU A 120 0.17 0.16 12.88
N ILE A 121 1.28 -0.36 12.35
CA ILE A 121 2.30 0.45 11.67
C ILE A 121 1.72 1.08 10.40
N LEU A 122 1.03 0.31 9.55
CA LEU A 122 0.46 0.81 8.31
C LEU A 122 -0.58 1.91 8.56
N ILE A 123 -1.48 1.69 9.52
CA ILE A 123 -2.49 2.68 9.92
C ILE A 123 -1.81 3.92 10.51
N ALA A 124 -0.82 3.75 11.40
CA ALA A 124 -0.11 4.88 12.00
C ALA A 124 0.58 5.74 10.94
N ILE A 125 1.29 5.14 9.98
CA ILE A 125 1.93 5.88 8.87
C ILE A 125 0.88 6.61 8.05
N THR A 126 -0.23 5.95 7.73
CA THR A 126 -1.34 6.54 6.97
C THR A 126 -1.91 7.77 7.69
N LEU A 127 -2.18 7.66 8.99
CA LEU A 127 -2.69 8.76 9.80
C LEU A 127 -1.70 9.92 9.93
N ILE A 128 -0.40 9.63 10.06
CA ILE A 128 0.66 10.65 10.10
C ILE A 128 0.66 11.45 8.79
N PHE A 129 0.67 10.79 7.64
CA PHE A 129 0.66 11.47 6.34
C PHE A 129 -0.66 12.21 6.09
N ALA A 130 -1.80 11.64 6.46
CA ALA A 130 -3.10 12.31 6.37
C ALA A 130 -3.12 13.60 7.21
N TYR A 131 -2.61 13.53 8.44
CA TYR A 131 -2.49 14.69 9.32
C TYR A 131 -1.56 15.77 8.77
N LEU A 132 -0.38 15.37 8.25
CA LEU A 132 0.56 16.30 7.63
C LEU A 132 -0.04 16.98 6.39
N ALA A 133 -0.74 16.22 5.54
CA ALA A 133 -1.44 16.75 4.38
C ALA A 133 -2.50 17.79 4.79
N MET A 134 -3.35 17.46 5.78
CA MET A 134 -4.37 18.39 6.28
C MET A 134 -3.78 19.67 6.85
N ARG A 135 -2.70 19.59 7.65
CA ARG A 135 -2.09 20.78 8.24
C ARG A 135 -1.45 21.71 7.22
N ARG A 136 -0.81 21.16 6.19
CA ARG A 136 -0.14 21.96 5.14
C ARG A 136 -1.11 22.51 4.11
N SER A 137 -2.24 21.83 3.88
CA SER A 137 -3.25 22.28 2.91
C SER A 137 -3.94 23.59 3.32
N ARG A 138 -4.13 23.85 4.62
CA ARG A 138 -4.89 25.02 5.12
C ARG A 138 -4.18 26.37 4.97
N TRP A 139 -2.92 26.41 4.53
CA TRP A 139 -2.14 27.65 4.41
C TRP A 139 -2.14 28.26 3.00
N ARG A 140 -2.93 27.70 2.07
CA ARG A 140 -3.09 28.23 0.70
C ARG A 140 -4.48 28.85 0.44
N ASP A 141 -5.35 28.83 1.43
CA ASP A 141 -6.53 29.69 1.43
C ASP A 141 -6.06 31.08 1.87
N VAL A 142 -6.16 32.02 0.94
CA VAL A 142 -5.79 33.44 1.06
C VAL A 142 -6.50 34.11 2.22
#